data_AF-A0A8H3W0H3-F1
#
_entry.id   AF-A0A8H3W0H3-F1
#
_cell.length_a   1.000
_cell.length_b   1.000
_cell.length_c   1.000
_cell.angle_alpha   90.00
_cell.angle_beta   90.00
_cell.angle_gamma   90.00
#
_symmetry.space_group_name_H-M   'P 1'
#
loop_
_entity.id
_entity.type
_entity.pdbx_description
1 polymer ?
#
loop_
_entity_poly.entity_id
_entity_poly.type
_entity_poly.pdbx_seq_one_letter_code
_entity_poly.pdbx_strand_id
1 'polypeptide(L)'
;MTETQTRDSQPVLNCLRLASEAVHMALEKTPHVEGSSGAKLRTKAEILTALRARHEECPEEELESAIYRAARLAFRISAISQNLTEETPPGWPNDKTVAEYAGIVFNAGPLSSSSSPSLSSASPVSEPDASEVAGIQSRLTHRLTTVNIEKYTNITIKETQYLRSHLKLIETFEYITLYVFRDTRWLLDAVEMANFPIPREILQETIDTLNYLYPRDGATKRLLRQQGIKLHVFQRSIPDRPRFRDFKYYKPRMVDVAYEFLNPPRRWGTVWKDSRNPVQFWTFWLGLLIFLFTLAFGIMATVLAGLQLHVALHPPKEG
;
A
#
# COMPACT_ATOMS: atom_id res chain seq x y z
N MET A 1 36.38 28.06 28.51
CA MET A 1 35.11 27.33 28.73
C MET A 1 34.25 27.61 27.51
N THR A 2 33.98 26.73 26.57
CA THR A 2 34.11 25.27 26.43
C THR A 2 34.16 25.00 24.93
N GLU A 3 35.25 24.42 24.43
CA GLU A 3 35.43 24.04 23.03
C GLU A 3 36.02 22.63 23.00
N THR A 4 35.16 21.63 23.20
CA THR A 4 35.52 20.21 23.18
C THR A 4 34.28 19.36 22.91
N GLN A 5 33.78 19.32 21.67
CA GLN A 5 32.82 18.28 21.27
C GLN A 5 32.68 18.11 19.74
N THR A 6 33.73 17.68 19.05
CA THR A 6 33.63 17.25 17.63
C THR A 6 34.54 16.06 17.26
N ARG A 7 35.26 15.45 18.21
CA ARG A 7 36.27 14.41 17.91
C ARG A 7 35.76 12.96 17.90
N ASP A 8 34.55 12.68 18.42
CA ASP A 8 34.03 11.31 18.58
C ASP A 8 33.20 10.77 17.40
N SER A 9 32.91 11.58 16.38
CA SER A 9 32.10 11.14 15.23
C SER A 9 32.91 10.50 14.09
N GLN A 10 34.23 10.68 14.11
CA GLN A 10 35.18 10.19 13.10
C GLN A 10 35.28 8.66 13.00
N PRO A 11 35.31 7.89 14.11
CA PRO A 11 35.36 6.43 14.03
C PRO A 11 34.08 5.84 13.42
N VAL A 12 32.90 6.40 13.73
CA VAL A 12 31.62 5.96 13.18
C VAL A 12 31.53 6.18 11.66
N LEU A 13 31.99 7.35 11.19
CA LEU A 13 32.07 7.66 9.76
C LEU A 13 33.05 6.74 9.02
N ASN A 14 34.18 6.39 9.65
CA ASN A 14 35.13 5.42 9.10
C ASN A 14 34.54 4.01 9.03
N CYS A 15 33.83 3.55 10.08
CA CYS A 15 33.14 2.26 10.06
C CYS A 15 32.05 2.19 8.98
N LEU A 16 31.27 3.26 8.80
CA LEU A 16 30.27 3.34 7.73
C LEU A 16 30.90 3.34 6.33
N ARG A 17 32.01 4.06 6.14
CA ARG A 17 32.77 4.05 4.88
C ARG A 17 33.32 2.66 4.56
N LEU A 18 33.93 2.00 5.56
CA LEU A 18 34.48 0.66 5.43
C LEU A 18 33.39 -0.39 5.15
N ALA A 19 32.23 -0.27 5.80
CA ALA A 19 31.09 -1.13 5.53
C ALA A 19 30.52 -0.91 4.12
N SER A 20 30.45 0.34 3.65
CA SER A 20 30.04 0.69 2.28
C SER A 20 31.01 0.12 1.23
N GLU A 21 32.33 0.26 1.44
CA GLU A 21 33.35 -0.31 0.55
C GLU A 21 33.31 -1.84 0.51
N ALA A 22 33.10 -2.49 1.66
CA ALA A 22 32.97 -3.94 1.74
C ALA A 22 31.72 -4.46 1.00
N VAL A 23 30.59 -3.73 1.10
CA VAL A 23 29.36 -4.04 0.34
C VAL A 23 29.59 -3.84 -1.16
N HIS A 24 30.27 -2.78 -1.57
CA HIS A 24 30.59 -2.53 -2.98
C HIS A 24 31.49 -3.63 -3.56
N MET A 25 32.55 -4.02 -2.85
CA MET A 25 33.42 -5.12 -3.26
C MET A 25 32.70 -6.48 -3.31
N ALA A 26 31.75 -6.71 -2.41
CA ALA A 26 30.96 -7.94 -2.41
C ALA A 26 29.96 -7.99 -3.59
N LEU A 27 29.40 -6.85 -3.99
CA LEU A 27 28.51 -6.74 -5.15
C LEU A 27 29.25 -6.87 -6.48
N GLU A 28 30.48 -6.36 -6.57
CA GLU A 28 31.30 -6.43 -7.79
C GLU A 28 31.84 -7.85 -8.06
N LYS A 29 32.04 -8.65 -7.01
CA LYS A 29 32.53 -10.03 -7.11
C LYS A 29 31.47 -11.12 -7.27
N THR A 30 30.17 -10.79 -7.29
CA THR A 30 29.12 -11.78 -7.54
C THR A 30 28.89 -11.99 -9.05
N PRO A 31 29.41 -13.06 -9.68
CA PRO A 31 29.02 -13.39 -11.05
C PRO A 31 27.53 -13.78 -11.10
N HIS A 32 26.89 -13.40 -12.20
CA HIS A 32 25.51 -13.75 -12.53
C HIS A 32 25.37 -15.29 -12.59
N VAL A 33 24.91 -15.92 -11.52
CA VAL A 33 24.65 -17.37 -11.47
C VAL A 33 23.22 -17.60 -11.04
N GLU A 34 22.41 -18.10 -11.96
CA GLU A 34 21.07 -18.64 -11.71
C GLU A 34 21.21 -19.94 -10.89
N GLY A 35 20.82 -19.92 -9.62
CA GLY A 35 20.92 -21.10 -8.75
C GLY A 35 20.84 -20.77 -7.26
N SER A 36 19.62 -20.49 -6.80
CA SER A 36 19.30 -20.09 -5.43
C SER A 36 19.67 -21.13 -4.36
N SER A 37 20.46 -20.68 -3.37
CA SER A 37 20.44 -21.01 -1.92
C SER A 37 21.86 -21.10 -1.34
N GLY A 38 22.79 -21.77 -2.05
CA GLY A 38 24.18 -21.94 -1.61
C GLY A 38 25.04 -20.66 -1.71
N ALA A 39 24.77 -19.80 -2.72
CA ALA A 39 25.52 -18.57 -2.93
C ALA A 39 25.28 -17.50 -1.83
N LYS A 40 24.10 -17.51 -1.18
CA LYS A 40 23.72 -16.55 -0.12
C LYS A 40 24.48 -16.75 1.19
N LEU A 41 24.84 -18.01 1.50
CA LEU A 41 25.62 -18.33 2.71
C LEU A 41 27.09 -17.99 2.54
N ARG A 42 27.63 -18.13 1.31
CA ARG A 42 29.03 -17.81 0.98
C ARG A 42 29.33 -16.31 1.11
N THR A 43 28.46 -15.47 0.57
CA THR A 43 28.59 -14.00 0.67
C THR A 43 28.50 -13.51 2.11
N LYS A 44 27.61 -14.09 2.94
CA LYS A 44 27.52 -13.73 4.36
C LYS A 44 28.81 -14.03 5.13
N ALA A 45 29.38 -15.22 4.92
CA ALA A 45 30.62 -15.61 5.60
C ALA A 45 31.82 -14.76 5.15
N GLU A 46 31.92 -14.44 3.87
CA GLU A 46 33.00 -13.61 3.31
C GLU A 46 32.90 -12.15 3.78
N ILE A 47 31.69 -11.58 3.80
CA ILE A 47 31.44 -10.24 4.33
C ILE A 47 31.82 -10.18 5.82
N LEU A 48 31.39 -11.16 6.62
CA LEU A 48 31.74 -11.23 8.05
C LEU A 48 33.24 -11.41 8.27
N THR A 49 33.92 -12.20 7.43
CA THR A 49 35.37 -12.42 7.52
C THR A 49 36.14 -11.15 7.15
N ALA A 50 35.73 -10.44 6.10
CA ALA A 50 36.35 -9.18 5.68
C ALA A 50 36.14 -8.05 6.70
N LEU A 51 34.96 -8.01 7.33
CA LEU A 51 34.66 -7.07 8.41
C LEU A 51 35.46 -7.39 9.67
N ARG A 52 35.55 -8.67 10.06
CA ARG A 52 36.36 -9.13 11.20
C ARG A 52 37.85 -8.88 11.02
N ALA A 53 38.39 -9.05 9.81
CA ALA A 53 39.80 -8.82 9.50
C ALA A 53 40.22 -7.33 9.54
N ARG A 54 39.27 -6.39 9.50
CA ARG A 54 39.52 -4.94 9.55
C ARG A 54 39.24 -4.31 10.92
N HIS A 55 39.02 -5.12 11.96
CA HIS A 55 38.36 -4.71 13.19
C HIS A 55 39.15 -5.03 14.48
N GLU A 56 40.38 -4.56 14.60
CA GLU A 56 41.09 -4.64 15.90
C GLU A 56 40.75 -3.49 16.87
N GLU A 57 39.98 -2.47 16.46
CA GLU A 57 39.86 -1.23 17.26
C GLU A 57 38.43 -0.81 17.68
N CYS A 58 37.37 -1.55 17.35
CA CYS A 58 35.99 -1.11 17.65
C CYS A 58 35.29 -2.07 18.64
N PRO A 59 34.40 -1.60 19.53
CA PRO A 59 33.68 -2.46 20.48
C PRO A 59 32.78 -3.47 19.75
N GLU A 60 32.77 -4.72 20.20
CA GLU A 60 32.05 -5.83 19.56
C GLU A 60 30.53 -5.55 19.38
N GLU A 61 29.89 -4.86 20.33
CA GLU A 61 28.48 -4.47 20.25
C GLU A 61 28.19 -3.41 19.18
N GLU A 62 29.10 -2.44 18.99
CA GLU A 62 28.95 -1.40 17.97
C GLU A 62 29.20 -1.97 16.57
N LEU A 63 30.12 -2.93 16.48
CA LEU A 63 30.36 -3.68 15.26
C LEU A 63 29.14 -4.50 14.87
N GLU A 64 28.59 -5.31 15.77
CA GLU A 64 27.42 -6.12 15.44
C GLU A 64 26.24 -5.25 15.00
N SER A 65 26.03 -4.11 15.66
CA SER A 65 25.02 -3.12 15.26
C SER A 65 25.31 -2.51 13.88
N ALA A 66 26.56 -2.15 13.59
CA ALA A 66 26.97 -1.59 12.30
C ALA A 66 26.89 -2.61 11.16
N ILE A 67 27.32 -3.84 11.39
CA ILE A 67 27.21 -4.96 10.45
C ILE A 67 25.75 -5.30 10.19
N TYR A 68 24.92 -5.33 11.23
CA TYR A 68 23.48 -5.57 11.08
C TYR A 68 22.81 -4.44 10.27
N ARG A 69 23.17 -3.18 10.53
CA ARG A 69 22.68 -2.02 9.77
C ARG A 69 23.14 -2.04 8.31
N ALA A 70 24.43 -2.32 8.06
CA ALA A 70 25.01 -2.40 6.73
C ALA A 70 24.48 -3.59 5.92
N ALA A 71 24.36 -4.77 6.53
CA ALA A 71 23.77 -5.95 5.89
C ALA A 71 22.30 -5.73 5.54
N ARG A 72 21.54 -5.03 6.40
CA ARG A 72 20.12 -4.70 6.16
C ARG A 72 19.97 -3.62 5.08
N LEU A 73 20.90 -2.68 4.99
CA LEU A 73 20.97 -1.68 3.92
C LEU A 73 21.32 -2.34 2.58
N ALA A 74 22.33 -3.21 2.57
CA ALA A 74 22.79 -3.96 1.41
C ALA A 74 21.71 -4.93 0.88
N PHE A 75 21.00 -5.64 1.76
CA PHE A 75 19.86 -6.49 1.37
C PHE A 75 18.73 -5.68 0.72
N ARG A 76 18.55 -4.42 1.13
CA ARG A 76 17.50 -3.54 0.59
C ARG A 76 17.90 -2.88 -0.72
N ILE A 77 19.16 -2.50 -0.88
CA ILE A 77 19.70 -2.03 -2.16
C ILE A 77 19.67 -3.18 -3.19
N SER A 78 20.00 -4.40 -2.77
CA SER A 78 19.87 -5.60 -3.60
C SER A 78 18.40 -5.93 -3.94
N ALA A 79 17.45 -5.72 -3.02
CA ALA A 79 16.02 -5.88 -3.30
C ALA A 79 15.45 -4.82 -4.25
N ILE A 80 16.07 -3.63 -4.33
CA ILE A 80 15.81 -2.61 -5.37
C ILE A 80 16.33 -3.10 -6.74
N SER A 81 17.41 -3.88 -6.76
CA SER A 81 18.03 -4.42 -7.97
C SER A 81 17.33 -5.67 -8.52
N GLN A 82 16.74 -6.53 -7.67
CA GLN A 82 16.26 -7.86 -8.09
C GLN A 82 14.78 -7.93 -8.54
N ASN A 83 14.00 -6.84 -8.47
CA ASN A 83 12.62 -6.79 -9.02
C ASN A 83 12.53 -5.93 -10.28
N LEU A 84 13.61 -5.88 -11.07
CA LEU A 84 13.68 -5.25 -12.39
C LEU A 84 13.03 -6.12 -13.48
N THR A 85 11.93 -6.80 -13.17
CA THR A 85 11.06 -7.43 -14.16
C THR A 85 9.81 -6.57 -14.33
N GLU A 86 9.72 -5.99 -15.53
CA GLU A 86 8.60 -5.27 -16.19
C GLU A 86 8.46 -3.75 -16.11
N GLU A 87 8.97 -3.02 -15.11
CA GLU A 87 9.04 -1.55 -15.22
C GLU A 87 10.38 -1.04 -14.67
N THR A 88 11.27 -0.66 -15.57
CA THR A 88 12.52 0.02 -15.24
C THR A 88 12.20 1.28 -14.44
N PRO A 89 12.64 1.40 -13.16
CA PRO A 89 12.52 2.66 -12.47
C PRO A 89 13.26 3.73 -13.29
N PRO A 90 12.76 4.98 -13.36
CA PRO A 90 13.48 6.04 -14.03
C PRO A 90 14.88 6.11 -13.40
N GLY A 91 15.92 6.00 -14.23
CA GLY A 91 17.30 6.07 -13.77
C GLY A 91 17.51 7.30 -12.90
N TRP A 92 18.34 7.20 -11.86
CA TRP A 92 18.61 8.29 -10.94
C TRP A 92 19.03 9.54 -11.74
N PRO A 93 18.22 10.62 -11.77
CA PRO A 93 18.59 11.81 -12.52
C PRO A 93 19.75 12.50 -11.78
N ASN A 94 20.86 12.74 -12.49
CA ASN A 94 22.07 13.33 -11.91
C ASN A 94 21.87 14.76 -11.36
N ASP A 95 20.74 15.39 -11.69
CA ASP A 95 20.36 16.76 -11.38
C ASP A 95 19.34 16.88 -10.23
N LYS A 96 18.83 15.78 -9.68
CA LYS A 96 17.76 15.81 -8.67
C LYS A 96 18.23 15.44 -7.28
N THR A 97 17.72 16.16 -6.29
CA THR A 97 17.94 15.86 -4.87
C THR A 97 17.24 14.55 -4.47
N VAL A 98 17.72 13.90 -3.40
CA VAL A 98 17.08 12.70 -2.84
C VAL A 98 15.60 12.93 -2.52
N ALA A 99 15.25 14.13 -2.06
CA ALA A 99 13.87 14.52 -1.76
C ALA A 99 12.99 14.59 -3.02
N GLU A 100 13.54 15.10 -4.13
CA GLU A 100 12.85 15.15 -5.44
C GLU A 100 12.71 13.76 -6.06
N TYR A 101 13.76 12.93 -6.00
CA TYR A 101 13.67 11.55 -6.46
C TYR A 101 12.67 10.74 -5.62
N ALA A 102 12.66 10.94 -4.30
CA ALA A 102 11.65 10.35 -3.45
C ALA A 102 10.24 10.87 -3.81
N GLY A 103 10.09 12.17 -4.07
CA GLY A 103 8.87 12.71 -4.67
C GLY A 103 8.45 11.93 -5.91
N ILE A 104 9.36 11.68 -6.85
CA ILE A 104 9.05 10.93 -8.07
C ILE A 104 8.65 9.48 -7.77
N VAL A 105 9.43 8.74 -6.97
CA VAL A 105 9.20 7.31 -6.71
C VAL A 105 7.96 7.05 -5.87
N PHE A 106 7.67 7.92 -4.91
CA PHE A 106 6.54 7.76 -4.00
C PHE A 106 5.26 8.41 -4.53
N ASN A 107 5.36 9.44 -5.39
CA ASN A 107 4.23 10.16 -5.99
C ASN A 107 3.94 9.74 -7.46
N ALA A 108 4.56 8.65 -7.95
CA ALA A 108 4.47 8.22 -9.35
C ALA A 108 3.04 7.81 -9.79
N GLY A 109 2.25 8.79 -10.22
CA GLY A 109 1.59 8.69 -11.52
C GLY A 109 2.63 8.74 -12.65
N PRO A 110 2.30 8.30 -13.87
CA PRO A 110 3.25 8.27 -14.98
C PRO A 110 3.68 9.70 -15.33
N LEU A 111 4.93 10.06 -15.05
CA LEU A 111 5.53 11.29 -15.56
C LEU A 111 6.04 11.00 -16.97
N SER A 112 5.26 11.42 -17.95
CA SER A 112 5.72 11.67 -19.31
C SER A 112 7.06 12.41 -19.30
N SER A 113 8.07 11.75 -19.86
CA SER A 113 9.38 12.31 -20.15
C SER A 113 9.27 13.42 -21.20
N SER A 114 9.74 14.63 -20.87
CA SER A 114 10.31 15.54 -21.87
C SER A 114 11.60 14.89 -22.39
N SER A 115 11.86 14.74 -23.68
CA SER A 115 11.87 15.81 -24.69
C SER A 115 11.83 15.25 -26.12
N SER A 116 10.81 15.60 -26.89
CA SER A 116 10.89 16.00 -28.30
C SER A 116 9.54 16.62 -28.71
N PRO A 117 9.50 17.74 -29.45
CA PRO A 117 8.27 18.44 -29.75
C PRO A 117 7.61 17.84 -31.00
N SER A 118 6.42 17.25 -30.84
CA SER A 118 5.44 17.22 -31.92
C SER A 118 4.04 17.17 -31.32
N LEU A 119 3.15 17.99 -31.88
CA LEU A 119 1.79 18.24 -31.42
C LEU A 119 1.01 16.94 -31.21
N SER A 120 0.47 16.75 -30.01
CA SER A 120 -0.88 16.19 -29.76
C SER A 120 -1.21 16.33 -28.28
N SER A 121 -2.38 16.91 -28.01
CA SER A 121 -2.89 17.28 -26.69
C SER A 121 -3.08 16.08 -25.77
N ALA A 122 -2.30 15.99 -24.69
CA ALA A 122 -2.64 15.18 -23.53
C ALA A 122 -2.34 16.02 -22.27
N SER A 123 -3.40 16.32 -21.52
CA SER A 123 -3.35 17.17 -20.32
C SER A 123 -2.48 16.55 -19.21
N PRO A 124 -1.69 17.35 -18.46
CA PRO A 124 -1.01 16.86 -17.26
C PRO A 124 -2.04 16.46 -16.20
N VAL A 125 -1.91 15.25 -15.66
CA VAL A 125 -2.72 14.78 -14.52
C VAL A 125 -2.46 15.74 -13.36
N SER A 126 -3.48 16.53 -13.04
CA SER A 126 -3.41 17.58 -12.05
C SER A 126 -3.37 16.96 -10.65
N GLU A 127 -2.49 17.45 -9.76
CA GLU A 127 -2.58 17.09 -8.35
C GLU A 127 -4.00 17.35 -7.85
N PRO A 128 -4.60 16.43 -7.08
CA PRO A 128 -5.98 16.60 -6.64
C PRO A 128 -6.07 17.85 -5.75
N ASP A 129 -6.94 18.77 -6.17
CA ASP A 129 -7.15 20.05 -5.49
C ASP A 129 -7.51 19.80 -4.02
N ALA A 130 -7.00 20.62 -3.11
CA ALA A 130 -7.28 20.50 -1.68
C ALA A 130 -8.80 20.53 -1.39
N SER A 131 -9.57 21.26 -2.21
CA SER A 131 -11.04 21.27 -2.20
C SER A 131 -11.63 19.89 -2.53
N GLU A 132 -11.14 19.26 -3.60
CA GLU A 132 -11.58 17.93 -4.04
C GLU A 132 -11.28 16.88 -2.98
N VAL A 133 -10.07 16.89 -2.43
CA VAL A 133 -9.64 15.95 -1.37
C VAL A 133 -10.51 16.10 -0.12
N ALA A 134 -10.82 17.33 0.29
CA ALA A 134 -11.74 17.57 1.41
C ALA A 134 -13.17 17.08 1.08
N GLY A 135 -13.62 17.28 -0.16
CA GLY A 135 -14.89 16.77 -0.67
C GLY A 135 -14.98 15.25 -0.59
N ILE A 136 -13.99 14.54 -1.12
CA ILE A 136 -13.89 13.07 -1.06
C ILE A 136 -13.87 12.59 0.39
N GLN A 137 -13.06 13.20 1.24
CA GLN A 137 -12.97 12.83 2.65
C GLN A 137 -14.29 13.07 3.40
N SER A 138 -15.03 14.14 3.09
CA SER A 138 -16.34 14.42 3.70
C SER A 138 -17.41 13.39 3.34
N ARG A 139 -17.30 12.78 2.15
CA ARG A 139 -18.23 11.74 1.67
C ARG A 139 -17.98 10.37 2.30
N LEU A 140 -16.83 10.17 2.94
CA LEU A 140 -16.52 8.94 3.67
C LEU A 140 -17.42 8.83 4.92
N THR A 141 -18.50 8.07 4.80
CA THR A 141 -19.40 7.78 5.93
C THR A 141 -18.73 6.92 7.00
N HIS A 142 -17.79 6.06 6.59
CA HIS A 142 -17.03 5.15 7.44
C HIS A 142 -15.54 5.50 7.42
N ARG A 143 -14.82 5.16 8.51
CA ARG A 143 -13.36 5.30 8.56
C ARG A 143 -12.72 4.36 7.53
N LEU A 144 -11.69 4.85 6.83
CA LEU A 144 -10.96 4.09 5.83
C LEU A 144 -9.94 3.15 6.50
N THR A 145 -10.45 2.16 7.25
CA THR A 145 -9.65 1.16 7.95
C THR A 145 -9.58 -0.11 7.12
N THR A 146 -8.52 -0.91 7.31
CA THR A 146 -8.36 -2.22 6.68
C THR A 146 -9.61 -3.09 6.84
N VAL A 147 -10.18 -3.11 8.04
CA VAL A 147 -11.41 -3.87 8.34
C VAL A 147 -12.59 -3.40 7.51
N ASN A 148 -12.80 -2.08 7.42
CA ASN A 148 -13.92 -1.53 6.66
C ASN A 148 -13.71 -1.71 5.16
N ILE A 149 -12.47 -1.54 4.68
CA ILE A 149 -12.10 -1.79 3.29
C ILE A 149 -12.46 -3.24 2.93
N GLU A 150 -11.98 -4.23 3.67
CA GLU A 150 -12.28 -5.64 3.39
C GLU A 150 -13.78 -5.98 3.53
N LYS A 151 -14.48 -5.32 4.45
CA LYS A 151 -15.90 -5.57 4.71
C LYS A 151 -16.83 -5.00 3.64
N TYR A 152 -16.58 -3.77 3.18
CA TYR A 152 -17.49 -3.01 2.33
C TYR A 152 -17.07 -2.96 0.86
N THR A 153 -15.83 -3.34 0.56
CA THR A 153 -15.29 -3.31 -0.80
C THR A 153 -14.79 -4.70 -1.20
N ASN A 154 -14.48 -4.88 -2.48
CA ASN A 154 -13.80 -6.09 -2.98
C ASN A 154 -12.28 -5.87 -3.09
N ILE A 155 -11.72 -5.00 -2.25
CA ILE A 155 -10.29 -4.73 -2.22
C ILE A 155 -9.62 -5.78 -1.34
N THR A 156 -8.76 -6.59 -1.95
CA THR A 156 -7.91 -7.56 -1.25
C THR A 156 -6.67 -6.84 -0.73
N ILE A 157 -6.39 -6.99 0.56
CA ILE A 157 -5.22 -6.36 1.17
C ILE A 157 -4.05 -7.35 1.13
N LYS A 158 -2.96 -6.96 0.48
CA LYS A 158 -1.70 -7.73 0.43
C LYS A 158 -0.59 -6.99 1.15
N GLU A 159 0.22 -7.74 1.87
CA GLU A 159 1.40 -7.19 2.53
C GLU A 159 2.51 -6.90 1.53
N THR A 160 3.27 -5.84 1.79
CA THR A 160 4.50 -5.53 1.04
C THR A 160 5.63 -5.15 1.98
N GLN A 161 6.85 -5.55 1.58
CA GLN A 161 8.10 -5.13 2.21
C GLN A 161 8.69 -3.89 1.51
N TYR A 162 8.00 -3.34 0.51
CA TYR A 162 8.45 -2.19 -0.27
C TYR A 162 7.68 -0.94 0.09
N LEU A 163 8.39 0.07 0.59
CA LEU A 163 7.82 1.37 0.95
C LEU A 163 7.14 2.03 -0.27
N ARG A 164 7.75 1.89 -1.46
CA ARG A 164 7.24 2.42 -2.73
C ARG A 164 5.91 1.81 -3.14
N SER A 165 5.58 0.62 -2.66
CA SER A 165 4.34 -0.07 -2.98
C SER A 165 3.28 0.14 -1.90
N HIS A 166 3.61 0.83 -0.81
CA HIS A 166 2.65 1.14 0.23
C HIS A 166 1.50 1.99 -0.33
N LEU A 167 0.26 1.59 -0.03
CA LEU A 167 -0.98 2.16 -0.54
C LEU A 167 -1.15 2.09 -2.06
N LYS A 168 -0.32 1.33 -2.77
CA LYS A 168 -0.52 1.14 -4.20
C LYS A 168 -1.76 0.27 -4.41
N LEU A 169 -2.73 0.81 -5.14
CA LEU A 169 -3.84 0.02 -5.68
C LEU A 169 -3.41 -0.54 -7.03
N ILE A 170 -3.56 -1.85 -7.17
CA ILE A 170 -3.38 -2.54 -8.44
C ILE A 170 -4.72 -3.19 -8.78
N GLU A 171 -5.32 -2.73 -9.87
CA GLU A 171 -6.53 -3.31 -10.42
C GLU A 171 -6.16 -4.44 -11.39
N THR A 172 -6.68 -5.63 -11.13
CA THR A 172 -6.67 -6.75 -12.06
C THR A 172 -8.09 -6.95 -12.58
N PHE A 173 -8.28 -7.69 -13.69
CA PHE A 173 -9.59 -7.99 -14.26
C PHE A 173 -10.65 -8.51 -13.27
N GLU A 174 -10.24 -9.17 -12.18
CA GLU A 174 -11.17 -9.78 -11.22
C GLU A 174 -11.24 -9.09 -9.85
N TYR A 175 -10.15 -8.48 -9.39
CA TYR A 175 -10.06 -7.91 -8.04
C TYR A 175 -9.09 -6.75 -7.98
N ILE A 176 -9.30 -5.90 -6.98
CA ILE A 176 -8.42 -4.77 -6.68
C ILE A 176 -7.56 -5.17 -5.50
N THR A 177 -6.24 -4.97 -5.61
CA THR A 177 -5.28 -5.29 -4.56
C THR A 177 -4.71 -4.02 -3.97
N LEU A 178 -4.86 -3.84 -2.66
CA LEU A 178 -4.19 -2.79 -1.91
C LEU A 178 -2.94 -3.34 -1.23
N TYR A 179 -1.78 -2.79 -1.59
CA TYR A 179 -0.51 -3.17 -0.97
C TYR A 179 -0.25 -2.35 0.30
N VAL A 180 -0.12 -3.02 1.43
CA VAL A 180 0.10 -2.38 2.73
C VAL A 180 1.44 -2.80 3.32
N PHE A 181 2.17 -1.82 3.83
CA PHE A 181 3.53 -2.04 4.30
C PHE A 181 3.52 -2.84 5.61
N ARG A 182 4.32 -3.90 5.68
CA ARG A 182 4.25 -4.84 6.81
C ARG A 182 5.23 -4.53 7.94
N ASP A 183 6.47 -4.26 7.59
CA ASP A 183 7.56 -4.39 8.56
C ASP A 183 7.69 -3.11 9.42
N THR A 184 6.94 -2.99 10.51
CA THR A 184 6.89 -1.72 11.26
C THR A 184 8.11 -1.43 12.14
N ARG A 185 8.80 -2.47 12.61
CA ARG A 185 9.92 -2.33 13.55
C ARG A 185 11.09 -1.56 12.97
N TRP A 186 11.51 -1.89 11.74
CA TRP A 186 12.61 -1.16 11.10
C TRP A 186 12.22 0.28 10.78
N LEU A 187 10.94 0.55 10.55
CA LEU A 187 10.45 1.88 10.20
C LEU A 187 10.63 2.81 11.40
N LEU A 188 10.37 2.31 12.61
CA LEU A 188 10.65 3.01 13.87
C LEU A 188 12.16 3.25 14.03
N ASP A 189 12.97 2.21 13.88
CA ASP A 189 14.44 2.33 13.97
C ASP A 189 14.97 3.39 12.99
N ALA A 190 14.44 3.42 11.76
CA ALA A 190 14.88 4.34 10.71
C ALA A 190 14.46 5.80 10.99
N VAL A 191 13.32 6.04 11.65
CA VAL A 191 12.87 7.40 12.02
C VAL A 191 13.72 8.01 13.14
N GLU A 192 14.35 7.18 13.96
CA GLU A 192 15.23 7.61 15.05
C GLU A 192 16.67 7.87 14.57
N MET A 193 17.06 7.34 13.40
CA MET A 193 18.38 7.58 12.83
C MET A 193 18.50 8.98 12.22
N ALA A 194 19.46 9.78 12.69
CA ALA A 194 19.67 11.15 12.24
C ALA A 194 20.08 11.27 10.75
N ASN A 195 20.82 10.29 10.22
CA ASN A 195 21.39 10.32 8.87
C ASN A 195 20.86 9.17 7.99
N PHE A 196 19.56 8.93 8.01
CA PHE A 196 18.95 7.90 7.18
C PHE A 196 18.76 8.39 5.73
N PRO A 197 19.03 7.56 4.70
CA PRO A 197 18.98 7.98 3.29
C PRO A 197 17.55 8.28 2.80
N ILE A 198 16.51 7.80 3.48
CA ILE A 198 15.12 8.13 3.16
C ILE A 198 14.70 9.31 4.03
N PRO A 199 14.10 10.37 3.45
CA PRO A 199 13.56 11.49 4.20
C PRO A 199 12.66 11.03 5.34
N ARG A 200 12.88 11.60 6.54
CA ARG A 200 12.16 11.23 7.76
C ARG A 200 10.66 11.45 7.61
N GLU A 201 10.27 12.42 6.79
CA GLU A 201 8.89 12.76 6.45
C GLU A 201 8.16 11.58 5.82
N ILE A 202 8.79 10.87 4.87
CA ILE A 202 8.18 9.70 4.20
C ILE A 202 7.98 8.56 5.18
N LEU A 203 8.97 8.35 6.05
CA LEU A 203 8.89 7.30 7.07
C LEU A 203 7.79 7.62 8.08
N GLN A 204 7.71 8.86 8.55
CA GLN A 204 6.66 9.32 9.45
C GLN A 204 5.28 9.22 8.79
N GLU A 205 5.17 9.63 7.53
CA GLU A 205 3.92 9.52 6.78
C GLU A 205 3.45 8.08 6.63
N THR A 206 4.39 7.15 6.38
CA THR A 206 4.12 5.71 6.33
C THR A 206 3.63 5.18 7.67
N ILE A 207 4.23 5.63 8.78
CA ILE A 207 3.76 5.29 10.13
C ILE A 207 2.34 5.80 10.33
N ASP A 208 2.06 7.03 9.89
CA ASP A 208 0.79 7.69 10.10
C ASP A 208 -0.33 7.04 9.27
N THR A 209 -0.05 6.65 8.03
CA THR A 209 -0.99 5.88 7.18
C THR A 209 -1.25 4.48 7.73
N LEU A 210 -0.22 3.79 8.25
CA LEU A 210 -0.39 2.47 8.86
C LEU A 210 -1.25 2.52 10.12
N ASN A 211 -1.04 3.51 10.98
CA ASN A 211 -1.89 3.77 12.15
C ASN A 211 -3.34 4.07 11.76
N TYR A 212 -3.53 4.82 10.67
CA TYR A 212 -4.86 5.15 10.18
C TYR A 212 -5.59 3.92 9.62
N LEU A 213 -4.90 3.07 8.86
CA LEU A 213 -5.45 1.82 8.32
C LEU A 213 -5.73 0.78 9.42
N TYR A 214 -4.86 0.70 10.42
CA TYR A 214 -4.94 -0.27 11.52
C TYR A 214 -5.15 0.40 12.88
N PRO A 215 -6.37 0.95 13.15
CA PRO A 215 -6.64 1.59 14.41
C PRO A 215 -6.66 0.59 15.58
N ARG A 216 -6.61 1.11 16.81
CA ARG A 216 -6.63 0.32 18.06
C ARG A 216 -8.02 -0.19 18.43
N ASP A 217 -8.78 -0.73 17.48
CA ASP A 217 -10.09 -1.31 17.74
C ASP A 217 -10.03 -2.84 17.88
N GLY A 218 -11.07 -3.42 18.47
CA GLY A 218 -11.17 -4.87 18.64
C GLY A 218 -11.26 -5.61 17.29
N ALA A 219 -11.88 -4.97 16.30
CA ALA A 219 -12.08 -5.53 14.97
C ALA A 219 -10.74 -5.67 14.22
N THR A 220 -9.89 -4.63 14.23
CA THR A 220 -8.56 -4.70 13.61
C THR A 220 -7.69 -5.73 14.31
N LYS A 221 -7.70 -5.77 15.66
CA LYS A 221 -6.96 -6.81 16.40
C LYS A 221 -7.39 -8.23 16.01
N ARG A 222 -8.68 -8.45 15.80
CA ARG A 222 -9.20 -9.75 15.34
C ARG A 222 -8.74 -10.07 13.93
N LEU A 223 -8.82 -9.11 13.01
CA LEU A 223 -8.37 -9.26 11.62
C LEU A 223 -6.87 -9.58 11.57
N LEU A 224 -6.04 -8.80 12.29
CA LEU A 224 -4.60 -9.03 12.36
C LEU A 224 -4.25 -10.41 12.94
N ARG A 225 -5.00 -10.87 13.96
CA ARG A 225 -4.84 -12.23 14.51
C ARG A 225 -5.23 -13.31 13.49
N GLN A 226 -6.31 -13.11 12.75
CA GLN A 226 -6.75 -14.06 11.71
C GLN A 226 -5.75 -14.17 10.57
N GLN A 227 -5.14 -13.05 10.17
CA GLN A 227 -4.15 -13.01 9.09
C GLN A 227 -2.73 -13.36 9.59
N GLY A 228 -2.53 -13.60 10.88
CA GLY A 228 -1.21 -13.90 11.47
C GLY A 228 -0.24 -12.71 11.44
N ILE A 229 -0.73 -11.51 11.17
CA ILE A 229 0.09 -10.32 10.98
C ILE A 229 0.50 -9.75 12.33
N LYS A 230 1.81 -9.77 12.61
CA LYS A 230 2.41 -9.17 13.80
C LYS A 230 2.83 -7.72 13.51
N LEU A 231 1.87 -6.86 13.22
CA LEU A 231 2.11 -5.42 13.22
C LEU A 231 2.54 -5.01 14.64
N HIS A 232 3.81 -4.64 14.82
CA HIS A 232 4.23 -4.01 16.07
C HIS A 232 3.47 -2.70 16.15
N VAL A 233 2.57 -2.64 17.13
CA VAL A 233 1.58 -1.59 17.29
C VAL A 233 2.31 -0.26 17.35
N PHE A 234 2.12 0.57 16.34
CA PHE A 234 2.46 1.98 16.44
C PHE A 234 1.57 2.59 17.53
N GLN A 235 2.21 3.24 18.50
CA GLN A 235 1.57 3.69 19.74
C GLN A 235 1.30 5.20 19.76
N ARG A 236 1.40 5.88 18.62
CA ARG A 236 1.01 7.30 18.54
C ARG A 236 -0.49 7.42 18.39
N SER A 237 -1.10 8.20 19.27
CA SER A 237 -2.49 8.62 19.13
C SER A 237 -2.61 9.52 17.91
N ILE A 238 -3.04 8.97 16.78
CA ILE A 238 -3.42 9.78 15.62
C ILE A 238 -4.80 10.37 15.89
N PRO A 239 -5.06 11.63 15.51
CA PRO A 239 -6.40 12.17 15.53
C PRO A 239 -7.38 11.23 14.83
N ASP A 240 -8.61 11.16 15.35
CA ASP A 240 -9.64 10.19 14.91
C ASP A 240 -9.95 10.24 13.40
N ARG A 241 -9.65 11.36 12.74
CA ARG A 241 -9.73 11.57 11.29
C ARG A 241 -8.57 12.46 10.82
N PRO A 242 -7.41 11.91 10.44
CA PRO A 242 -6.35 12.71 9.82
C PRO A 242 -6.87 13.30 8.50
N ARG A 243 -6.54 14.56 8.22
CA ARG A 243 -6.95 15.18 6.95
C ARG A 243 -6.03 14.67 5.86
N PHE A 244 -6.60 14.22 4.74
CA PHE A 244 -5.79 13.68 3.65
C PHE A 244 -4.81 14.69 3.04
N ARG A 245 -5.11 15.98 3.21
CA ARG A 245 -4.22 17.08 2.81
C ARG A 245 -2.90 17.15 3.60
N ASP A 246 -2.86 16.55 4.79
CA ASP A 246 -1.68 16.61 5.67
C ASP A 246 -0.62 15.56 5.23
N PHE A 247 -1.01 14.61 4.37
CA PHE A 247 -0.12 13.66 3.69
C PHE A 247 0.52 14.34 2.47
N LYS A 248 1.84 14.25 2.32
CA LYS A 248 2.58 14.86 1.20
C LYS A 248 2.93 13.85 0.13
N TYR A 249 3.35 12.65 0.52
CA TYR A 249 3.89 11.63 -0.38
C TYR A 249 2.84 10.58 -0.78
N TYR A 250 1.93 10.22 0.12
CA TYR A 250 0.90 9.22 -0.07
C TYR A 250 -0.48 9.80 -0.34
N LYS A 251 -0.62 11.14 -0.41
CA LYS A 251 -1.90 11.82 -0.64
C LYS A 251 -2.64 11.29 -1.88
N PRO A 252 -2.04 11.21 -3.08
CA PRO A 252 -2.78 10.70 -4.25
C PRO A 252 -3.26 9.27 -4.04
N ARG A 253 -2.41 8.41 -3.49
CA ARG A 253 -2.76 7.00 -3.22
C ARG A 253 -3.85 6.86 -2.16
N MET A 254 -3.83 7.68 -1.12
CA MET A 254 -4.90 7.75 -0.12
C MET A 254 -6.22 8.20 -0.74
N VAL A 255 -6.17 9.17 -1.65
CA VAL A 255 -7.33 9.63 -2.42
C VAL A 255 -7.84 8.51 -3.32
N ASP A 256 -6.97 7.77 -4.00
CA ASP A 256 -7.36 6.63 -4.85
C ASP A 256 -8.05 5.53 -4.01
N VAL A 257 -7.49 5.19 -2.85
CA VAL A 257 -8.11 4.23 -1.91
C VAL A 257 -9.45 4.73 -1.40
N ALA A 258 -9.57 6.02 -1.10
CA ALA A 258 -10.83 6.62 -0.69
C ALA A 258 -11.86 6.66 -1.82
N TYR A 259 -11.43 6.95 -3.04
CA TYR A 259 -12.26 6.96 -4.24
C TYR A 259 -12.80 5.56 -4.52
N GLU A 260 -11.94 4.54 -4.50
CA GLU A 260 -12.36 3.16 -4.68
C GLU A 260 -13.24 2.66 -3.52
N PHE A 261 -13.01 3.17 -2.30
CA PHE A 261 -13.91 2.92 -1.18
C PHE A 261 -15.27 3.61 -1.33
N LEU A 262 -15.39 4.68 -2.11
CA LEU A 262 -16.68 5.32 -2.40
C LEU A 262 -17.36 4.72 -3.64
N ASN A 263 -16.61 4.03 -4.51
CA ASN A 263 -17.16 3.41 -5.69
C ASN A 263 -18.15 2.28 -5.33
N PRO A 264 -19.25 2.17 -6.11
CA PRO A 264 -20.22 1.11 -5.91
C PRO A 264 -19.56 -0.26 -6.11
N PRO A 265 -19.95 -1.27 -5.35
CA PRO A 265 -19.30 -2.57 -5.41
C PRO A 265 -19.57 -3.22 -6.78
N ARG A 266 -18.49 -3.64 -7.47
CA ARG A 266 -18.58 -4.27 -8.79
C ARG A 266 -19.28 -5.63 -8.81
N ARG A 267 -19.35 -6.32 -7.66
CA ARG A 267 -19.98 -7.64 -7.53
C ARG A 267 -21.34 -7.55 -6.85
N TRP A 268 -22.33 -8.19 -7.47
CA TRP A 268 -23.69 -8.32 -6.93
C TRP A 268 -23.72 -8.86 -5.50
N GLY A 269 -22.91 -9.87 -5.16
CA GLY A 269 -22.86 -10.41 -3.79
C GLY A 269 -22.42 -9.39 -2.73
N THR A 270 -21.64 -8.39 -3.11
CA THR A 270 -21.20 -7.31 -2.21
C THR A 270 -22.29 -6.24 -2.05
N VAL A 271 -23.11 -5.99 -3.09
CA VAL A 271 -24.28 -5.10 -3.02
C VAL A 271 -25.24 -5.51 -1.88
N TRP A 272 -25.39 -6.81 -1.64
CA TRP A 272 -26.26 -7.33 -0.57
C TRP A 272 -25.77 -6.96 0.85
N LYS A 273 -24.47 -6.71 1.03
CA LYS A 273 -23.87 -6.35 2.33
C LYS A 273 -23.54 -4.86 2.45
N ASP A 274 -23.69 -4.11 1.36
CA ASP A 274 -23.31 -2.71 1.30
C ASP A 274 -24.35 -1.80 1.98
N SER A 275 -24.07 -1.45 3.23
CA SER A 275 -24.87 -0.52 4.04
C SER A 275 -24.29 0.89 4.09
N ARG A 276 -23.31 1.23 3.24
CA ARG A 276 -22.63 2.53 3.25
C ARG A 276 -23.57 3.70 2.92
N ASN A 277 -24.62 3.44 2.14
CA ASN A 277 -25.71 4.38 1.87
C ASN A 277 -27.07 3.72 2.15
N PRO A 278 -27.71 4.00 3.31
CA PRO A 278 -28.96 3.36 3.69
C PRO A 278 -30.08 3.65 2.69
N VAL A 279 -30.09 4.83 2.07
CA VAL A 279 -31.10 5.20 1.08
C VAL A 279 -30.99 4.31 -0.16
N GLN A 280 -29.78 4.18 -0.73
CA GLN A 280 -29.57 3.31 -1.89
C GLN A 280 -29.89 1.85 -1.58
N PHE A 281 -29.47 1.36 -0.41
CA PHE A 281 -29.80 0.02 0.06
C PHE A 281 -31.32 -0.20 0.08
N TRP A 282 -32.09 0.69 0.72
CA TRP A 282 -33.55 0.57 0.76
C TRP A 282 -34.21 0.68 -0.61
N THR A 283 -33.72 1.56 -1.50
CA THR A 283 -34.27 1.66 -2.86
C THR A 283 -34.06 0.38 -3.67
N PHE A 284 -32.91 -0.28 -3.53
CA PHE A 284 -32.63 -1.57 -4.18
C PHE A 284 -33.61 -2.65 -3.69
N TRP A 285 -33.78 -2.78 -2.38
CA TRP A 285 -34.71 -3.77 -1.80
C TRP A 285 -36.16 -3.49 -2.14
N LEU A 286 -36.57 -2.22 -2.12
CA LEU A 286 -37.92 -1.82 -2.50
C LEU A 286 -38.18 -2.14 -3.98
N GLY A 287 -37.23 -1.85 -4.86
CA GLY A 287 -37.30 -2.21 -6.27
C GLY A 287 -37.41 -3.71 -6.49
N LEU A 288 -36.60 -4.51 -5.78
CA LEU A 288 -36.66 -5.98 -5.84
C LEU A 288 -38.02 -6.50 -5.36
N LEU A 289 -38.57 -5.93 -4.28
CA LEU A 289 -39.88 -6.29 -3.75
C LEU A 289 -40.99 -5.99 -4.76
N ILE A 290 -41.00 -4.78 -5.35
CA ILE A 290 -41.97 -4.38 -6.38
C ILE A 290 -41.87 -5.30 -7.59
N PHE A 291 -40.66 -5.64 -8.04
CA PHE A 291 -40.44 -6.56 -9.15
C PHE A 291 -41.02 -7.95 -8.87
N LEU A 292 -40.79 -8.51 -7.68
CA LEU A 292 -41.34 -9.80 -7.27
C LEU A 292 -42.87 -9.78 -7.21
N PHE A 293 -43.47 -8.72 -6.66
CA PHE A 293 -44.93 -8.57 -6.66
C PHE A 293 -45.50 -8.47 -8.07
N THR A 294 -44.86 -7.68 -8.94
CA THR A 294 -45.29 -7.51 -10.33
C THR A 294 -45.24 -8.84 -11.08
N LEU A 295 -44.17 -9.62 -10.88
CA LEU A 295 -44.03 -10.94 -11.47
C LEU A 295 -45.11 -11.91 -10.95
N ALA A 296 -45.38 -11.91 -9.64
CA ALA A 296 -46.41 -12.75 -9.05
C ALA A 296 -47.81 -12.40 -9.59
N PHE A 297 -48.15 -11.11 -9.66
CA PHE A 297 -49.43 -10.67 -10.23
C PHE A 297 -49.54 -11.00 -11.72
N GLY A 298 -48.46 -10.85 -12.48
CA GLY A 298 -48.41 -11.25 -13.89
C GLY A 298 -48.67 -12.75 -14.08
N ILE A 299 -48.04 -13.60 -13.26
CA ILE A 299 -48.27 -15.05 -13.29
C ILE A 299 -49.72 -15.37 -12.93
N MET A 300 -50.25 -14.80 -11.85
CA MET A 300 -51.63 -15.03 -11.41
C MET A 300 -52.65 -14.61 -12.47
N ALA A 301 -52.45 -13.45 -13.10
CA ALA A 301 -53.31 -12.98 -14.19
C ALA A 301 -53.26 -13.92 -15.40
N THR A 302 -52.08 -14.43 -15.74
CA THR A 302 -51.90 -15.39 -16.85
C THR A 302 -52.62 -16.70 -16.57
N VAL A 303 -52.52 -17.23 -15.34
CA VAL A 303 -53.22 -18.46 -14.92
C VAL A 303 -54.73 -18.27 -14.96
N LEU A 304 -55.25 -17.16 -14.43
CA LEU A 304 -56.68 -16.85 -14.46
C LEU A 304 -57.21 -16.72 -15.89
N ALA A 305 -56.49 -16.01 -16.76
CA ALA A 305 -56.84 -15.89 -18.17
C ALA A 305 -56.85 -17.26 -18.87
N GLY A 306 -55.87 -18.12 -18.60
CA GLY A 306 -55.82 -19.49 -19.12
C GLY A 306 -56.98 -20.35 -18.64
N LEU A 307 -57.36 -20.23 -17.36
CA LEU A 307 -58.48 -20.98 -16.78
C LEU A 307 -59.83 -20.50 -17.34
N GLN A 308 -60.00 -19.18 -17.51
CA GLN A 308 -61.16 -18.59 -18.17
C GLN A 308 -61.30 -19.09 -19.62
N LEU A 309 -60.19 -19.12 -20.36
CA LEU A 309 -60.18 -19.64 -21.73
C LEU A 309 -60.54 -21.12 -21.78
N HIS A 310 -60.02 -21.94 -20.86
CA HIS A 310 -60.33 -23.37 -20.79
C HIS A 310 -61.82 -23.63 -20.52
N VAL A 311 -62.42 -22.90 -19.58
CA VAL A 311 -63.86 -22.98 -19.28
C VAL A 311 -64.70 -22.56 -20.48
N ALA A 312 -64.30 -21.50 -21.20
CA ALA A 312 -65.00 -21.04 -22.38
C ALA A 312 -64.97 -22.05 -23.55
N LEU A 313 -63.88 -22.81 -23.68
CA LEU A 313 -63.74 -23.85 -24.72
C LEU A 313 -64.53 -25.14 -24.42
N HIS A 314 -64.76 -25.45 -23.14
CA HIS A 314 -65.52 -26.63 -22.71
C HIS A 314 -66.75 -26.22 -21.90
N PRO A 315 -67.77 -25.62 -22.52
CA PRO A 315 -69.00 -25.28 -21.81
C PRO A 315 -69.67 -26.56 -21.27
N PRO A 316 -70.20 -26.52 -20.04
CA PRO A 316 -70.94 -27.66 -19.50
C PRO A 316 -72.13 -27.96 -20.40
N LYS A 317 -72.31 -29.22 -20.80
CA LYS A 317 -73.48 -29.66 -21.55
C LYS A 317 -74.70 -29.43 -20.66
N GLU A 318 -75.51 -28.44 -21.00
CA GLU A 318 -76.82 -28.24 -20.41
C GLU A 318 -77.64 -29.52 -20.64
N GLY A 319 -78.08 -30.15 -19.55
CA GLY A 319 -78.93 -31.34 -19.55
C GLY A 319 -80.39 -30.97 -19.38
#